data_AF-A0A3G8WHD7-F1
#
_entry.id   AF-A0A3G8WHD7-F1
#
_cell.length_a   1.000
_cell.length_b   1.000
_cell.length_c   1.000
_cell.angle_alpha   90.00
_cell.angle_beta   90.00
_cell.angle_gamma   90.00
#
_symmetry.space_group_name_H-M   'P 1'
#
loop_
_entity.id
_entity.type
_entity.pdbx_description
1 polymer ?
#
loop_
_entity_poly.entity_id
_entity_poly.type
_entity_poly.pdbx_seq_one_letter_code
_entity_poly.pdbx_strand_id
1 'polypeptide(L)'
;MQTVINNTFFKLYENPLIFTFPHNVDNDKPFKAWLSVVAKNELKRLLQEYYQTSDLPETLNIESAIVSEDIPSEIFESVNIKVLNDALNTLSTRDKHILLTLYLYYEEGKNTPSNVVDLLCNMYETTKVNIRKIRERSEKKIINYFEKNTQIKPLKNVK
;
A
#
# COMPACT_ATOMS: atom_id res chain seq x y z
N MET A 1 -4.87 5.07 -24.89
CA MET A 1 -4.63 6.03 -25.99
C MET A 1 -5.40 5.66 -27.26
N GLN A 2 -5.39 4.40 -27.70
CA GLN A 2 -6.15 3.94 -28.88
C GLN A 2 -7.66 4.20 -28.78
N THR A 3 -8.29 3.98 -27.62
CA THR A 3 -9.73 4.20 -27.41
C THR A 3 -10.15 5.64 -27.63
N VAL A 4 -9.35 6.61 -27.14
CA VAL A 4 -9.62 8.04 -27.32
C VAL A 4 -9.59 8.40 -28.81
N ILE A 5 -8.60 7.88 -29.54
CA ILE A 5 -8.46 8.12 -30.99
C ILE A 5 -9.69 7.55 -31.73
N ASN A 6 -10.02 6.27 -31.48
CA ASN A 6 -11.15 5.62 -32.14
C ASN A 6 -12.47 6.34 -31.86
N ASN A 7 -12.75 6.71 -30.62
CA ASN A 7 -13.99 7.42 -30.25
C ASN A 7 -14.05 8.82 -30.86
N THR A 8 -12.91 9.52 -30.95
CA THR A 8 -12.83 10.84 -31.60
C THR A 8 -13.19 10.75 -33.08
N PHE A 9 -12.63 9.77 -33.80
CA PHE A 9 -12.95 9.57 -35.21
C PHE A 9 -14.37 9.01 -35.43
N PHE A 10 -14.88 8.20 -34.51
CA PHE A 10 -16.26 7.71 -34.57
C PHE A 10 -17.29 8.85 -34.44
N LYS A 11 -17.07 9.80 -33.53
CA LYS A 11 -17.91 11.00 -33.40
C LYS A 11 -17.94 11.84 -34.68
N LEU A 12 -16.80 11.93 -35.38
CA LEU A 12 -16.73 12.59 -36.68
C LEU A 12 -17.46 11.79 -37.77
N TYR A 13 -17.34 10.46 -37.75
CA TYR A 13 -17.98 9.58 -38.72
C TYR A 13 -19.51 9.59 -38.59
N GLU A 14 -20.04 9.54 -37.37
CA GLU A 14 -21.49 9.57 -37.12
C GLU A 14 -22.12 10.91 -37.52
N ASN A 15 -21.39 12.01 -37.31
CA ASN A 15 -21.87 13.35 -37.61
C ASN A 15 -20.80 14.14 -38.38
N PRO A 16 -20.62 13.89 -39.68
CA PRO A 16 -19.54 14.48 -40.47
C PRO A 16 -19.65 16.01 -40.61
N LEU A 17 -20.85 16.56 -40.40
CA LEU A 17 -21.12 18.01 -40.45
C LEU A 17 -20.98 18.71 -39.09
N ILE A 18 -20.51 18.01 -38.05
CA ILE A 18 -20.33 18.58 -36.70
C ILE A 18 -19.26 19.69 -36.67
N PHE A 19 -18.35 19.69 -37.63
CA PHE A 19 -17.37 20.74 -37.84
C PHE A 19 -17.60 21.42 -39.19
N THR A 20 -17.60 22.75 -39.17
CA THR A 20 -17.62 23.56 -40.38
C THR A 20 -16.36 24.41 -40.44
N PHE A 21 -15.73 24.45 -41.61
CA PHE A 21 -14.58 25.30 -41.80
C PHE A 21 -15.00 26.77 -41.70
N PRO A 22 -14.30 27.59 -40.90
CA PRO A 22 -14.50 29.02 -40.92
C PRO A 22 -14.24 29.57 -42.33
N HIS A 23 -15.02 30.59 -42.73
CA HIS A 23 -14.80 31.26 -44.00
C HIS A 23 -13.38 31.86 -44.10
N ASN A 24 -12.74 31.73 -45.27
CA ASN A 24 -11.41 32.24 -45.58
C ASN A 24 -10.22 31.56 -44.87
N VAL A 25 -10.30 30.26 -44.61
CA VAL A 25 -9.15 29.49 -44.09
C VAL A 25 -8.75 28.37 -45.05
N ASP A 26 -7.55 28.49 -45.63
CA ASP A 26 -7.01 27.52 -46.60
C ASP A 26 -6.19 26.38 -45.97
N ASN A 27 -6.21 26.25 -44.64
CA ASN A 27 -5.41 25.25 -43.94
C ASN A 27 -6.22 24.43 -42.94
N ASP A 28 -5.67 23.27 -42.58
CA ASP A 28 -6.30 22.31 -41.68
C ASP A 28 -6.09 22.63 -40.19
N LYS A 29 -5.47 23.77 -39.85
CA LYS A 29 -5.18 24.14 -38.46
C LYS A 29 -6.44 24.27 -37.60
N PRO A 30 -7.53 24.92 -38.06
CA PRO A 30 -8.76 25.00 -37.26
C PRO A 30 -9.38 23.63 -37.03
N PHE A 31 -9.33 22.76 -38.04
CA PHE A 31 -9.82 21.39 -37.93
C PHE A 31 -8.98 20.58 -36.94
N LYS A 32 -7.65 20.63 -37.00
CA LYS A 32 -6.76 19.97 -36.03
C LYS A 32 -6.92 20.50 -34.61
N ALA A 33 -7.08 21.82 -34.46
CA ALA A 33 -7.31 22.45 -33.16
C ALA A 33 -8.65 21.98 -32.57
N TRP A 34 -9.71 21.98 -33.38
CA TRP A 34 -11.01 21.44 -33.00
C TRP A 34 -10.92 19.95 -32.63
N LEU A 35 -10.27 19.13 -33.46
CA LEU A 35 -10.08 17.70 -33.22
C LEU A 35 -9.33 17.45 -31.91
N SER A 36 -8.34 18.30 -31.58
CA SER A 36 -7.60 18.24 -30.32
C SER A 36 -8.50 18.53 -29.11
N VAL A 37 -9.46 19.45 -29.25
CA VAL A 37 -10.47 19.73 -28.22
C VAL A 37 -11.41 18.54 -28.04
N VAL A 38 -11.87 17.93 -29.14
CA VAL A 38 -12.73 16.73 -29.08
C VAL A 38 -11.99 15.58 -28.38
N ALA A 39 -10.75 15.29 -28.77
CA ALA A 39 -9.94 14.25 -28.15
C ALA A 39 -9.65 14.51 -26.67
N LYS A 40 -9.37 15.77 -26.29
CA LYS A 40 -9.18 16.16 -24.88
C LYS A 40 -10.45 15.94 -24.08
N ASN A 41 -11.61 16.34 -24.60
CA ASN A 41 -12.88 16.17 -23.92
C ASN A 41 -13.25 14.69 -23.79
N GLU A 42 -12.95 13.88 -24.81
CA GLU A 42 -13.14 12.43 -24.79
C GLU A 42 -12.26 11.74 -23.74
N LEU A 43 -10.97 12.09 -23.67
CA LEU A 43 -10.07 11.59 -22.63
C LEU A 43 -10.57 11.99 -21.24
N LYS A 44 -11.01 13.25 -21.07
CA LYS A 44 -11.57 13.73 -19.79
C LYS A 44 -12.81 12.92 -19.40
N ARG A 45 -13.72 12.64 -20.34
CA ARG A 45 -14.91 11.81 -20.12
C ARG A 45 -14.53 10.40 -19.66
N LEU A 46 -13.61 9.75 -20.36
CA LEU A 46 -13.16 8.39 -20.01
C LEU A 46 -12.49 8.33 -18.63
N LEU A 47 -11.70 9.34 -18.27
CA LEU A 47 -11.12 9.43 -16.93
C LEU A 47 -12.20 9.62 -15.87
N GLN A 48 -13.19 10.48 -16.11
CA GLN A 48 -14.32 10.66 -15.19
C GLN A 48 -15.11 9.37 -15.01
N GLU A 49 -15.41 8.65 -16.10
CA GLU A 49 -16.08 7.35 -16.04
C GLU A 49 -15.25 6.31 -15.29
N TYR A 50 -13.94 6.23 -15.54
CA TYR A 50 -13.06 5.33 -14.81
C TYR A 50 -13.12 5.59 -13.29
N TYR A 51 -12.95 6.85 -12.87
CA TYR A 51 -12.96 7.20 -11.45
C TYR A 51 -14.36 7.11 -10.80
N GLN A 52 -15.43 7.33 -11.56
CA GLN A 52 -16.80 7.15 -11.08
C GLN A 52 -17.20 5.67 -10.99
N THR A 53 -16.61 4.81 -11.83
CA THR A 53 -16.85 3.37 -11.81
C THR A 53 -15.98 2.67 -10.76
N SER A 54 -14.81 3.23 -10.42
CA SER A 54 -13.93 2.70 -9.35
C SER A 54 -14.45 2.92 -7.93
N ASP A 55 -15.46 3.78 -7.73
CA ASP A 55 -16.16 3.95 -6.44
C ASP A 55 -17.25 2.88 -6.21
N LEU A 56 -17.58 2.09 -7.24
CA LEU A 56 -18.23 0.80 -7.04
C LEU A 56 -17.11 -0.21 -6.80
N PRO A 57 -17.12 -1.00 -5.71
CA PRO A 57 -16.17 -2.08 -5.58
C PRO A 57 -16.30 -2.93 -6.84
N GLU A 58 -15.23 -2.97 -7.63
CA GLU A 58 -15.11 -3.87 -8.78
C GLU A 58 -15.56 -5.25 -8.28
N THR A 59 -16.78 -5.65 -8.66
CA THR A 59 -17.10 -7.06 -8.75
C THR A 59 -16.15 -7.56 -9.81
N LEU A 60 -14.99 -8.03 -9.35
CA LEU A 60 -13.96 -8.63 -10.15
C LEU A 60 -14.65 -9.70 -10.99
N ASN A 61 -14.90 -9.40 -12.27
CA ASN A 61 -15.14 -10.40 -13.28
C ASN A 61 -13.79 -11.11 -13.44
N ILE A 62 -13.54 -12.02 -12.50
CA ILE A 62 -12.55 -13.08 -12.63
C ILE A 62 -13.12 -13.98 -13.72
N GLU A 63 -12.93 -13.58 -14.99
CA GLU A 63 -12.55 -14.58 -15.98
C GLU A 63 -11.47 -15.40 -15.31
N SER A 64 -11.65 -16.72 -15.28
CA SER A 64 -10.77 -17.66 -14.60
C SER A 64 -9.35 -17.57 -15.18
N ALA A 65 -8.62 -16.52 -14.80
CA ALA A 65 -7.22 -16.63 -14.51
C ALA A 65 -7.15 -17.86 -13.64
N ILE A 66 -6.41 -18.85 -14.12
CA ILE A 66 -5.99 -19.99 -13.33
C ILE A 66 -5.61 -19.38 -12.00
N VAL A 67 -6.49 -19.57 -11.01
CA VAL A 67 -6.19 -19.30 -9.63
C VAL A 67 -5.01 -20.24 -9.46
N SER A 68 -3.80 -19.67 -9.53
CA SER A 68 -2.71 -20.26 -8.78
C SER A 68 -3.37 -20.36 -7.43
N GLU A 69 -3.74 -21.58 -7.04
CA GLU A 69 -4.08 -21.87 -5.67
C GLU A 69 -2.85 -21.33 -4.94
N ASP A 70 -2.97 -20.08 -4.48
CA ASP A 70 -2.15 -19.57 -3.42
C ASP A 70 -2.37 -20.63 -2.37
N ILE A 71 -1.37 -21.51 -2.27
CA ILE A 71 -1.29 -22.58 -1.31
C ILE A 71 -1.86 -21.95 -0.05
N PRO A 72 -2.97 -22.49 0.51
CA PRO A 72 -3.63 -21.86 1.63
C PRO A 72 -2.55 -21.39 2.58
N SER A 73 -2.46 -20.08 2.82
CA SER A 73 -1.42 -19.53 3.71
C SER A 73 -1.60 -20.01 5.15
N GLU A 74 -2.62 -20.84 5.38
CA GLU A 74 -2.70 -21.79 6.47
C GLU A 74 -1.79 -23.01 6.19
N ILE A 75 -0.78 -23.18 7.06
CA ILE A 75 0.02 -24.41 7.27
C ILE A 75 1.40 -24.47 6.58
N PHE A 76 2.09 -23.33 6.42
CA PHE A 76 3.53 -23.36 6.67
C PHE A 76 3.89 -22.19 7.57
N GLU A 77 3.57 -22.32 8.87
CA GLU A 77 4.25 -21.53 9.88
C GLU A 77 5.74 -21.85 9.73
N SER A 78 6.47 -20.96 9.04
CA SER A 78 7.91 -21.16 8.86
C SER A 78 8.52 -21.36 10.24
N VAL A 79 9.51 -22.26 10.35
CA VAL A 79 10.19 -22.53 11.63
C VAL A 79 10.60 -21.23 12.32
N ASN A 80 10.94 -20.20 11.54
CA ASN A 80 11.26 -18.86 12.02
C ASN A 80 10.09 -18.14 12.70
N ILE A 81 8.89 -18.19 12.13
CA ILE A 81 7.69 -17.58 12.72
C ILE A 81 7.31 -18.29 14.02
N LYS A 82 7.36 -19.63 14.03
CA LYS A 82 7.07 -20.40 15.24
C LYS A 82 8.04 -20.08 16.37
N VAL A 83 9.34 -20.07 16.09
CA VAL A 83 10.37 -19.69 17.08
C VAL A 83 10.18 -18.26 17.56
N LEU A 84 9.83 -17.33 16.67
CA LEU A 84 9.56 -15.94 17.04
C LEU A 84 8.34 -15.85 17.97
N ASN A 85 7.26 -16.57 17.66
CA ASN A 85 6.06 -16.63 18.49
C ASN A 85 6.39 -17.21 19.87
N ASP A 86 7.16 -18.29 19.93
CA ASP A 86 7.59 -18.89 21.18
C ASP A 86 8.46 -17.93 22.00
N ALA A 87 9.40 -17.22 21.35
CA ALA A 87 10.22 -16.19 21.99
C ALA A 87 9.37 -15.05 22.56
N LEU A 88 8.39 -14.55 21.80
CA LEU A 88 7.47 -13.50 22.24
C LEU A 88 6.59 -13.97 23.40
N ASN A 89 6.22 -15.25 23.43
CA ASN A 89 5.42 -15.85 24.50
C ASN A 89 6.20 -16.01 25.82
N THR A 90 7.53 -15.83 25.84
CA THR A 90 8.31 -15.74 27.09
C THR A 90 8.17 -14.38 27.79
N LEU A 91 7.63 -13.38 27.11
CA LEU A 91 7.41 -12.05 27.67
C LEU A 91 6.08 -12.00 28.45
N SER A 92 6.00 -11.13 29.44
CA SER A 92 4.70 -10.84 30.08
C SER A 92 3.76 -10.20 29.05
N THR A 93 2.45 -10.39 29.17
CA THR A 93 1.46 -9.77 28.26
C THR A 93 1.68 -8.25 28.14
N ARG A 94 2.00 -7.61 29.26
CA ARG A 94 2.35 -6.18 29.32
C ARG A 94 3.60 -5.84 28.51
N ASP A 95 4.71 -6.56 28.73
CA ASP A 95 5.97 -6.29 28.03
C ASP A 95 5.89 -6.62 26.54
N LYS A 96 5.16 -7.69 26.18
CA LYS A 96 4.87 -8.08 24.80
C LYS A 96 4.09 -7.00 24.08
N HIS A 97 3.03 -6.48 24.69
CA HIS A 97 2.23 -5.40 24.11
C HIS A 97 3.08 -4.14 23.91
N ILE A 98 3.80 -3.69 24.95
CA ILE A 98 4.70 -2.52 24.85
C ILE A 98 5.70 -2.71 23.71
N LEU A 99 6.36 -3.87 23.62
CA LEU A 99 7.35 -4.13 22.58
C LEU A 99 6.73 -4.07 21.18
N LEU A 100 5.61 -4.75 20.95
CA LEU A 100 4.93 -4.76 19.66
C LEU A 100 4.45 -3.37 19.24
N THR A 101 3.91 -2.58 20.17
CA THR A 101 3.53 -1.19 19.89
C THR A 101 4.76 -0.35 19.51
N LEU A 102 5.91 -0.53 20.15
CA LEU A 102 7.12 0.20 19.78
C LEU A 102 7.60 -0.16 18.36
N TYR A 103 7.54 -1.43 17.98
CA TYR A 103 7.90 -1.87 16.63
C TYR A 103 6.86 -1.50 15.56
N LEU A 104 5.58 -1.35 15.93
CA LEU A 104 4.55 -0.86 15.02
C LEU A 104 4.84 0.56 14.49
N TYR A 105 5.46 1.40 15.32
CA TYR A 105 5.85 2.77 14.97
C TYR A 105 7.36 2.92 14.73
N TYR A 106 8.07 1.82 14.48
CA TYR A 106 9.51 1.87 14.23
C TYR A 106 9.78 2.37 12.80
N GLU A 107 10.50 3.48 12.72
CA GLU A 107 11.08 4.00 11.48
C GLU A 107 12.57 4.26 11.70
N GLU A 108 13.39 3.88 10.73
CA GLU A 108 14.85 4.04 10.82
C GLU A 108 15.23 5.53 11.04
N GLY A 109 16.10 5.78 12.01
CA GLY A 109 16.54 7.14 12.37
C GLY A 109 15.49 7.99 13.10
N LYS A 110 14.29 7.46 13.38
CA LYS A 110 13.23 8.20 14.08
C LYS A 110 12.87 7.57 15.42
N ASN A 111 12.43 8.45 16.33
CA ASN A 111 11.89 8.04 17.62
C ASN A 111 10.40 7.72 17.50
N THR A 112 9.92 6.79 18.33
CA THR A 112 8.49 6.55 18.50
C THR A 112 7.78 7.86 18.87
N PRO A 113 6.62 8.19 18.25
CA PRO A 113 5.87 9.39 18.56
C PRO A 113 5.58 9.57 20.06
N SER A 114 5.77 10.79 20.59
CA SER A 114 5.66 11.05 22.04
C SER A 114 4.27 10.71 22.59
N ASN A 115 3.21 10.99 21.83
CA ASN A 115 1.83 10.64 22.18
C ASN A 115 1.64 9.12 22.38
N VAL A 116 2.31 8.28 21.59
CA VAL A 116 2.25 6.82 21.72
C VAL A 116 2.98 6.37 23.00
N VAL A 117 4.14 6.95 23.27
CA VAL A 117 4.89 6.63 24.50
C VAL A 117 4.12 7.08 25.74
N ASP A 118 3.50 8.26 25.71
CA ASP A 118 2.67 8.79 26.79
C ASP A 118 1.42 7.92 27.00
N LEU A 119 0.81 7.43 25.93
CA LEU A 119 -0.30 6.48 26.00
C LEU A 119 0.12 5.17 26.69
N LEU A 120 1.27 4.59 26.35
CA LEU A 120 1.79 3.39 27.01
C LEU A 120 2.14 3.64 28.48
N CYS A 121 2.64 4.83 28.81
CA CYS A 121 2.92 5.23 30.19
C CYS A 121 1.63 5.29 31.02
N ASN A 122 0.57 5.90 30.47
CA ASN A 122 -0.72 6.00 31.13
C ASN A 122 -1.41 4.63 31.26
N MET A 123 -1.37 3.80 30.21
CA MET A 123 -2.02 2.49 30.18
C MET A 123 -1.45 1.51 31.21
N TYR A 124 -0.15 1.59 31.47
CA TYR A 124 0.55 0.65 32.36
C TYR A 124 1.14 1.30 33.61
N GLU A 125 0.68 2.50 33.94
CA GLU A 125 1.12 3.27 35.11
C GLU A 125 2.64 3.27 35.27
N THR A 126 3.33 3.61 34.18
CA THR A 126 4.78 3.47 34.05
C THR A 126 5.41 4.74 33.51
N THR A 127 6.74 4.84 33.55
CA THR A 127 7.51 5.98 33.06
C THR A 127 8.16 5.68 31.71
N LYS A 128 8.49 6.73 30.94
CA LYS A 128 9.23 6.61 29.68
C LYS A 128 10.56 5.85 29.84
N VAL A 129 11.25 6.07 30.95
CA VAL A 129 12.50 5.36 31.29
C VAL A 129 12.23 3.86 31.46
N ASN A 130 11.15 3.50 32.13
CA ASN A 130 10.80 2.10 32.30
C ASN A 130 10.35 1.45 30.98
N ILE A 131 9.64 2.17 30.10
CA ILE A 131 9.33 1.71 28.72
C ILE A 131 10.61 1.37 27.96
N ARG A 132 11.64 2.23 28.02
CA ARG A 132 12.97 1.95 27.42
C ARG A 132 13.60 0.70 28.01
N LYS A 133 13.63 0.58 29.34
CA LYS A 133 14.17 -0.62 30.02
C LYS A 133 13.37 -1.90 29.71
N ILE A 134 12.07 -1.79 29.47
CA ILE A 134 11.24 -2.93 29.06
C ILE A 134 11.64 -3.37 27.67
N ARG A 135 11.76 -2.44 26.72
CA ARG A 135 12.25 -2.73 25.36
C ARG A 135 13.58 -3.46 25.39
N GLU A 136 14.59 -2.90 26.04
CA GLU A 136 15.94 -3.47 26.15
C GLU A 136 15.92 -4.89 26.75
N ARG A 137 15.17 -5.09 27.84
CA ARG A 137 15.06 -6.41 28.49
C ARG A 137 14.33 -7.42 27.63
N SER A 138 13.28 -7.01 26.92
CA SER A 138 12.51 -7.88 26.04
C SER A 138 13.33 -8.28 24.81
N GLU A 139 14.01 -7.35 24.17
CA GLU A 139 14.93 -7.63 23.06
C GLU A 139 16.02 -8.63 23.50
N LYS A 140 16.62 -8.41 24.68
CA LYS A 140 17.62 -9.33 25.23
C LYS A 140 17.06 -10.73 25.48
N LYS A 141 15.81 -10.85 25.98
CA LYS A 141 15.16 -12.15 26.16
C LYS A 141 14.94 -12.86 24.83
N ILE A 142 14.49 -12.13 23.81
CA ILE A 142 14.27 -12.67 22.47
C ILE A 142 15.61 -13.15 21.88
N ILE A 143 16.66 -12.33 21.89
CA ILE A 143 18.00 -12.71 21.41
C ILE A 143 18.50 -13.98 22.11
N ASN A 144 18.44 -14.02 23.44
CA ASN A 144 18.83 -15.20 24.21
C ASN A 144 18.00 -16.44 23.87
N TYR A 145 16.72 -16.28 23.52
CA TYR A 145 15.86 -17.37 23.10
C TYR A 145 16.29 -17.91 21.73
N PHE A 146 16.58 -17.03 20.78
CA PHE A 146 17.08 -17.41 19.45
C PHE A 146 18.45 -18.10 19.55
N GLU A 147 19.38 -17.59 20.35
CA GLU A 147 20.70 -18.21 20.54
C GLU A 147 20.64 -19.63 21.10
N LYS A 148 19.64 -19.93 21.96
CA LYS A 148 19.48 -21.25 22.56
C LYS A 148 18.71 -22.23 21.68
N ASN A 149 17.72 -21.75 20.94
CA ASN A 149 16.75 -22.59 20.24
C ASN A 149 16.95 -22.62 18.72
N THR A 150 17.86 -21.82 18.18
CA THR A 150 18.15 -21.78 16.74
C THR A 150 19.64 -21.74 16.44
N GLN A 151 20.02 -22.29 15.28
CA GLN A 151 21.38 -22.12 14.72
C GLN A 151 21.50 -20.82 13.91
N ILE A 152 20.46 -19.98 13.91
CA ILE A 152 20.37 -18.77 13.11
C ILE A 152 21.22 -17.71 13.81
N LYS A 153 22.38 -17.38 13.22
CA LYS A 153 23.21 -16.27 13.70
C LYS A 153 22.46 -14.96 13.44
N PRO A 154 22.27 -14.09 14.44
CA PRO A 154 21.69 -12.77 14.20
C PRO A 154 22.55 -12.03 13.18
N LEU A 155 21.92 -11.37 12.21
CA LEU A 155 22.60 -10.46 11.30
C LEU A 155 23.28 -9.39 12.17
N LYS A 156 24.63 -9.41 12.20
CA LYS A 156 25.45 -8.41 12.88
C LYS A 156 25.00 -7.02 12.41
N ASN A 157 24.48 -6.21 13.33
CA ASN A 157 24.32 -4.76 13.28
C ASN A 157 24.26 -4.17 11.86
N VAL A 158 23.06 -3.95 11.35
CA VAL A 158 22.86 -2.89 10.35
C VAL A 158 23.19 -1.58 11.09
N LYS A 159 24.32 -0.98 10.71
CA LYS A 159 24.81 0.30 11.24
C LYS A 159 23.93 1.45 10.81
#